data_AF-A0AAJ3KKY8-F1
#
_entry.id   AF-A0AAJ3KKY8-F1
#
_cell.length_a   1.000
_cell.length_b   1.000
_cell.length_c   1.000
_cell.angle_alpha   90.00
_cell.angle_beta   90.00
_cell.angle_gamma   90.00
#
_symmetry.space_group_name_H-M   'P 1'
#
loop_
_entity.id
_entity.type
_entity.pdbx_description
1 polymer ?
#
loop_
_entity_poly.entity_id
_entity_poly.type
_entity_poly.pdbx_seq_one_letter_code
_entity_poly.pdbx_strand_id
1 'polypeptide(L)'
;MSTLLVWKDQIEKIYARYSFYIVKILQFVLGLCVFGLINSNIGFMKALSSTVCTVGLAAVTAFLPVGMLALVAALLVLVHLYALSLPVAGLCLAIFLVMYIFYVRFTPKKSWLVVVAAVAVALKVPYVIPVVFGLLGAPSFAVSMMLGTIVYYMLHTVKLTASAFQSGGVKELLDGIMVFTKQILANKEMWMMVVVLLLAMMVVYGVRTRGISHAWKTASVAGAIVAAVLQVSGCMTLDVSFQASFILLDLVVTVAAGLIAEFFFLSVDYSRTETLQFEDDEYYYYVKAVPKVGVTLPEKHVKHITEPHEEQPKEAKAAVNLKPEPMVQETVAIDTSQIQEADLEKNVDELLLTQSLNEELRQNQNEPEDDLSLTKSLGDLWTKKPGSGE
;
A
#
# COMPACT_ATOMS: atom_id res chain seq x y z
N MET A 1 -6.83 -15.93 -20.57
CA MET A 1 -5.93 -15.65 -19.43
C MET A 1 -4.62 -15.01 -19.87
N SER A 2 -3.95 -15.52 -20.91
CA SER A 2 -2.72 -14.93 -21.46
C SER A 2 -2.84 -13.44 -21.79
N THR A 3 -3.93 -13.00 -22.42
CA THR A 3 -4.17 -11.58 -22.74
C THR A 3 -4.29 -10.66 -21.53
N LEU A 4 -4.97 -11.08 -20.46
CA LEU A 4 -5.09 -10.30 -19.21
C LEU A 4 -3.73 -10.13 -18.52
N LEU A 5 -2.91 -11.18 -18.54
CA LEU A 5 -1.58 -11.16 -17.93
C LEU A 5 -0.59 -10.31 -18.73
N VAL A 6 -0.68 -10.33 -20.07
CA VAL A 6 0.07 -9.38 -20.92
C VAL A 6 -0.34 -7.94 -20.60
N TRP A 7 -1.64 -7.69 -20.45
CA TRP A 7 -2.14 -6.37 -20.04
C TRP A 7 -1.61 -5.95 -18.67
N LYS A 8 -1.58 -6.87 -17.70
CA LYS A 8 -0.99 -6.61 -16.38
C LYS A 8 0.48 -6.22 -16.50
N ASP A 9 1.29 -7.00 -17.21
CA ASP A 9 2.72 -6.72 -17.40
C ASP A 9 2.95 -5.38 -18.14
N GLN A 10 2.10 -5.05 -19.12
CA GLN A 10 2.13 -3.74 -19.77
C GLN A 10 1.77 -2.59 -18.81
N ILE A 11 0.74 -2.75 -17.98
CA ILE A 11 0.37 -1.76 -16.95
C ILE A 11 1.50 -1.58 -15.94
N GLU A 12 2.14 -2.66 -15.49
CA GLU A 12 3.27 -2.62 -14.57
C GLU A 12 4.47 -1.88 -15.20
N LYS A 13 4.78 -2.14 -16.48
CA LYS A 13 5.83 -1.41 -17.22
C LYS A 13 5.52 0.07 -17.37
N ILE A 14 4.26 0.43 -17.67
CA ILE A 14 3.81 1.82 -17.75
C ILE A 14 3.92 2.49 -16.39
N TYR A 15 3.49 1.81 -15.32
CA TYR A 15 3.60 2.29 -13.95
C TYR A 15 5.06 2.50 -13.56
N ALA A 16 5.96 1.55 -13.85
CA ALA A 16 7.38 1.69 -13.55
C ALA A 16 8.01 2.89 -14.29
N ARG A 17 7.64 3.11 -15.56
CA ARG A 17 8.16 4.21 -16.38
C ARG A 17 7.61 5.60 -15.97
N TYR A 18 6.34 5.68 -15.60
CA TYR A 18 5.65 6.96 -15.33
C TYR A 18 5.14 7.08 -13.89
N SER A 19 5.75 6.34 -12.95
CA SER A 19 5.30 6.24 -11.55
C SER A 19 5.08 7.61 -10.91
N PHE A 20 6.00 8.55 -11.13
CA PHE A 20 5.88 9.92 -10.62
C PHE A 20 4.58 10.59 -11.07
N TYR A 21 4.28 10.59 -12.38
CA TYR A 21 3.09 11.24 -12.92
C TYR A 21 1.79 10.53 -12.50
N ILE A 22 1.78 9.19 -12.54
CA ILE A 22 0.61 8.38 -12.18
C ILE A 22 0.25 8.60 -10.71
N VAL A 23 1.24 8.60 -9.81
CA VAL A 23 1.00 8.88 -8.39
C VAL A 23 0.43 10.28 -8.20
N LYS A 24 0.93 11.29 -8.91
CA LYS A 24 0.40 12.67 -8.80
C LYS A 24 -1.02 12.80 -9.31
N ILE A 25 -1.36 12.16 -10.43
CA ILE A 25 -2.73 12.10 -10.94
C ILE A 25 -3.65 11.39 -9.94
N LEU A 26 -3.21 10.26 -9.38
CA LEU A 26 -4.00 9.52 -8.39
C LEU A 26 -4.20 10.33 -7.10
N GLN A 27 -3.16 11.05 -6.64
CA GLN A 27 -3.26 11.97 -5.49
C GLN A 27 -4.25 13.10 -5.77
N PHE A 28 -4.24 13.66 -6.99
CA PHE A 28 -5.19 14.69 -7.40
C PHE A 28 -6.63 14.17 -7.39
N VAL A 29 -6.88 12.99 -7.99
CA VAL A 29 -8.20 12.37 -8.01
C VAL A 29 -8.68 12.03 -6.59
N LEU A 30 -7.79 11.49 -5.74
CA LEU A 30 -8.09 11.23 -4.34
C LEU A 30 -8.42 12.53 -3.59
N GLY A 31 -7.63 13.59 -3.77
CA GLY A 31 -7.90 14.90 -3.19
C GLY A 31 -9.24 15.48 -3.63
N LEU A 32 -9.56 15.38 -4.93
CA LEU A 32 -10.85 15.83 -5.48
C LEU A 32 -12.02 15.07 -4.85
N CYS A 33 -11.89 13.75 -4.69
CA CYS A 33 -12.89 12.92 -4.03
C CYS A 33 -13.06 13.33 -2.56
N VAL A 34 -11.97 13.46 -1.82
CA VAL A 34 -11.98 13.82 -0.40
C VAL A 34 -12.59 15.21 -0.17
N PHE A 35 -12.08 16.24 -0.83
CA PHE A 35 -12.58 17.61 -0.65
C PHE A 35 -13.98 17.78 -1.22
N GLY A 36 -14.30 17.10 -2.32
CA GLY A 36 -15.66 17.06 -2.87
C GLY A 36 -16.67 16.45 -1.90
N LEU A 37 -16.31 15.34 -1.23
CA LEU A 37 -17.15 14.71 -0.23
C LEU A 37 -17.31 15.57 1.03
N ILE A 38 -16.24 16.21 1.50
CA ILE A 38 -16.30 17.15 2.63
C ILE A 38 -17.24 18.32 2.30
N ASN A 39 -17.09 18.90 1.11
CA ASN A 39 -17.87 20.06 0.68
C ASN A 39 -19.35 19.70 0.43
N SER A 40 -19.63 18.51 -0.10
CA SER A 40 -20.99 17.99 -0.30
C SER A 40 -21.69 17.63 1.02
N ASN A 41 -20.94 17.15 2.02
CA ASN A 41 -21.52 16.76 3.31
C ASN A 41 -21.69 17.91 4.29
N ILE A 42 -20.71 18.80 4.42
CA ILE A 42 -20.69 19.84 5.46
C ILE A 42 -21.00 21.20 4.86
N GLY A 43 -20.16 21.67 3.92
CA GLY A 43 -20.45 22.80 3.04
C GLY A 43 -20.79 24.15 3.71
N PHE A 44 -20.59 24.33 5.03
CA PHE A 44 -21.08 25.51 5.77
C PHE A 44 -20.47 26.84 5.32
N MET A 45 -19.26 26.83 4.75
CA MET A 45 -18.61 28.03 4.20
C MET A 45 -18.73 28.06 2.68
N LYS A 46 -19.52 29.00 2.16
CA LYS A 46 -19.75 29.16 0.71
C LYS A 46 -18.48 29.45 -0.10
N ALA A 47 -17.51 30.16 0.48
CA ALA A 47 -16.24 30.46 -0.19
C ALA A 47 -15.42 29.18 -0.48
N LEU A 48 -15.37 28.27 0.50
CA LEU A 48 -14.59 27.03 0.43
C LEU A 48 -15.36 25.88 -0.21
N SER A 49 -16.69 25.90 -0.17
CA SER A 49 -17.53 24.89 -0.84
C SER A 49 -17.65 25.11 -2.35
N SER A 50 -17.03 26.16 -2.90
CA SER A 50 -16.98 26.38 -4.34
C SER A 50 -16.20 25.26 -5.06
N THR A 51 -16.69 24.85 -6.23
CA THR A 51 -16.04 23.81 -7.05
C THR A 51 -14.60 24.22 -7.42
N VAL A 52 -14.39 25.51 -7.71
CA VAL A 52 -13.06 26.05 -8.04
C VAL A 52 -12.09 25.91 -6.86
N CYS A 53 -12.53 26.22 -5.63
CA CYS A 53 -11.70 26.04 -4.44
C CYS A 53 -11.39 24.56 -4.19
N THR A 54 -12.37 23.68 -4.37
CA THR A 54 -12.20 22.22 -4.23
C THR A 54 -11.13 21.69 -5.18
N VAL A 55 -11.21 22.07 -6.46
CA VAL A 55 -10.25 21.66 -7.50
C VAL A 55 -8.87 22.26 -7.24
N GLY A 56 -8.81 23.54 -6.85
CA GLY A 56 -7.55 24.21 -6.51
C GLY A 56 -6.84 23.55 -5.33
N LEU A 57 -7.58 23.22 -4.26
CA LEU A 57 -7.02 22.54 -3.09
C LEU A 57 -6.57 21.11 -3.43
N ALA A 58 -7.35 20.38 -4.24
CA ALA A 58 -6.96 19.07 -4.75
C ALA A 58 -5.64 19.15 -5.56
N ALA A 59 -5.50 20.16 -6.42
CA ALA A 59 -4.28 20.36 -7.20
C ALA A 59 -3.07 20.63 -6.30
N VAL A 60 -3.19 21.53 -5.32
CA VAL A 60 -2.11 21.82 -4.37
C VAL A 60 -1.72 20.56 -3.59
N THR A 61 -2.70 19.83 -3.05
CA THR A 61 -2.42 18.61 -2.27
C THR A 61 -1.84 17.45 -3.07
N ALA A 62 -2.04 17.42 -4.39
CA ALA A 62 -1.41 16.43 -5.26
C ALA A 62 0.12 16.56 -5.27
N PHE A 63 0.65 17.78 -5.16
CA PHE A 63 2.10 18.01 -5.08
C PHE A 63 2.68 17.76 -3.70
N LEU A 64 1.86 17.75 -2.65
CA LEU A 64 2.30 17.46 -1.29
C LEU A 64 2.53 15.95 -1.06
N PRO A 65 3.33 15.60 -0.02
CA PRO A 65 3.42 14.21 0.44
C PRO A 65 2.04 13.66 0.78
N VAL A 66 1.79 12.40 0.41
CA VAL A 66 0.50 11.69 0.65
C VAL A 66 0.04 11.79 2.11
N GLY A 67 0.98 11.88 3.05
CA GLY A 67 0.68 12.01 4.47
C GLY A 67 0.01 13.34 4.87
N MET A 68 0.25 14.41 4.11
CA MET A 68 -0.29 15.75 4.37
C MET A 68 -1.75 15.89 3.94
N LEU A 69 -2.24 15.02 3.04
CA LEU A 69 -3.64 15.05 2.59
C LEU A 69 -4.60 14.93 3.77
N ALA A 70 -4.32 14.03 4.71
CA ALA A 70 -5.13 13.85 5.91
C ALA A 70 -5.18 15.10 6.79
N LEU A 71 -4.04 15.81 6.92
CA LEU A 71 -3.93 17.03 7.71
C LEU A 71 -4.72 18.17 7.03
N VAL A 72 -4.53 18.36 5.72
CA VAL A 72 -5.28 19.37 4.95
C VAL A 72 -6.78 19.10 4.98
N ALA A 73 -7.21 17.83 4.87
CA ALA A 73 -8.61 17.44 5.00
C ALA A 73 -9.17 17.74 6.39
N ALA A 74 -8.42 17.42 7.45
CA ALA A 74 -8.82 17.73 8.82
C ALA A 74 -8.93 19.26 9.04
N LEU A 75 -7.99 20.05 8.52
CA LEU A 75 -8.06 21.51 8.58
C LEU A 75 -9.27 22.05 7.81
N LEU A 76 -9.54 21.55 6.60
CA LEU A 76 -10.70 21.97 5.83
C LEU A 76 -12.01 21.68 6.58
N VAL A 77 -12.13 20.49 7.19
CA VAL A 77 -13.24 20.15 8.08
C VAL A 77 -13.34 21.17 9.21
N LEU A 78 -12.26 21.42 9.95
CA LEU A 78 -12.27 22.36 11.07
C LEU A 78 -12.70 23.77 10.67
N VAL A 79 -12.28 24.24 9.50
CA VAL A 79 -12.68 25.56 8.97
C VAL A 79 -14.18 25.58 8.64
N HIS A 80 -14.73 24.52 8.05
CA HIS A 80 -16.18 24.42 7.88
C HIS A 80 -16.93 24.39 9.21
N LEU A 81 -16.42 23.66 10.21
CA LEU A 81 -17.03 23.59 11.54
C LEU A 81 -16.94 24.93 12.28
N TYR A 82 -15.87 25.69 12.10
CA TYR A 82 -15.72 27.02 12.68
C TYR A 82 -16.82 27.98 12.20
N ALA A 83 -17.18 27.91 10.92
CA ALA A 83 -18.29 28.69 10.39
C ALA A 83 -19.67 28.23 10.86
N LEU A 84 -19.79 26.99 11.35
CA LEU A 84 -20.99 26.53 12.02
C LEU A 84 -21.06 27.08 13.44
N SER A 85 -20.07 26.75 14.28
CA SER A 85 -19.93 27.30 15.63
C SER A 85 -18.53 27.05 16.21
N LEU A 86 -18.01 28.03 16.96
CA LEU A 86 -16.71 27.94 17.62
C LEU A 86 -16.57 26.73 18.57
N PRO A 87 -17.56 26.40 19.42
CA PRO A 87 -17.41 25.30 20.36
C PRO A 87 -17.42 23.92 19.70
N VAL A 88 -18.22 23.72 18.66
CA VAL A 88 -18.22 22.45 17.89
C VAL A 88 -16.87 22.25 17.21
N ALA A 89 -16.31 23.31 16.62
CA ALA A 89 -14.97 23.27 16.04
C ALA A 89 -13.91 22.90 17.09
N GLY A 90 -13.97 23.49 18.30
CA GLY A 90 -13.07 23.18 19.41
C GLY A 90 -13.17 21.73 19.88
N LEU A 91 -14.38 21.17 19.99
CA LEU A 91 -14.58 19.77 20.35
C LEU A 91 -14.07 18.81 19.27
N CYS A 92 -14.37 19.07 18.00
CA CYS A 92 -13.85 18.26 16.90
C CYS A 92 -12.31 18.35 16.79
N LEU A 93 -11.72 19.52 17.06
CA LEU A 93 -10.27 19.67 17.15
C LEU A 93 -9.68 18.76 18.24
N ALA A 94 -10.27 18.75 19.43
CA ALA A 94 -9.82 17.90 20.52
C ALA A 94 -9.89 16.41 20.13
N ILE A 95 -10.98 15.98 19.49
CA ILE A 95 -11.10 14.59 19.03
C ILE A 95 -10.07 14.29 17.93
N PHE A 96 -9.89 15.15 16.94
CA PHE A 96 -8.86 14.97 15.91
C PHE A 96 -7.45 14.92 16.48
N LEU A 97 -7.15 15.67 17.53
CA LEU A 97 -5.86 15.64 18.22
C LEU A 97 -5.64 14.29 18.90
N VAL A 98 -6.65 13.78 19.63
CA VAL A 98 -6.60 12.43 20.22
C VAL A 98 -6.40 11.38 19.10
N MET A 99 -7.18 11.45 18.04
CA MET A 99 -7.05 10.54 16.90
C MET A 99 -5.66 10.61 16.25
N TYR A 100 -5.08 11.81 16.13
CA TYR A 100 -3.74 12.02 15.59
C TYR A 100 -2.67 11.38 16.48
N ILE A 101 -2.77 11.53 17.81
CA ILE A 101 -1.85 10.90 18.77
C ILE A 101 -1.90 9.36 18.63
N PHE A 102 -3.10 8.79 18.61
CA PHE A 102 -3.27 7.34 18.40
C PHE A 102 -2.70 6.91 17.05
N TYR A 103 -3.00 7.65 15.98
CA TYR A 103 -2.54 7.35 14.64
C TYR A 103 -1.00 7.34 14.52
N VAL A 104 -0.33 8.38 15.03
CA VAL A 104 1.16 8.48 15.00
C VAL A 104 1.81 7.32 15.76
N ARG A 105 1.17 6.83 16.83
CA ARG A 105 1.69 5.73 17.64
C ARG A 105 1.63 4.35 16.96
N PHE A 106 0.63 4.11 16.09
CA PHE A 106 0.35 2.79 15.52
C PHE A 106 0.75 2.63 14.05
N THR A 107 0.68 3.68 13.24
CA THR A 107 0.96 3.54 11.79
C THR A 107 1.60 4.79 11.21
N PRO A 108 2.77 5.24 11.71
CA PRO A 108 3.44 6.43 11.17
C PRO A 108 3.69 6.25 9.66
N LYS A 109 3.56 7.34 8.89
CA LYS A 109 3.78 7.43 7.42
C LYS A 109 2.66 6.90 6.51
N LYS A 110 1.51 6.45 7.02
CA LYS A 110 0.36 5.94 6.23
C LYS A 110 -0.98 6.63 6.54
N SER A 111 -0.99 7.95 6.70
CA SER A 111 -2.18 8.67 7.21
C SER A 111 -3.31 8.74 6.20
N TRP A 112 -2.97 8.56 4.93
CA TRP A 112 -3.93 8.39 3.85
C TRP A 112 -4.85 7.18 4.05
N LEU A 113 -4.48 6.17 4.85
CA LEU A 113 -5.36 5.04 5.16
C LEU A 113 -6.61 5.48 5.92
N VAL A 114 -6.47 6.44 6.84
CA VAL A 114 -7.60 7.03 7.59
C VAL A 114 -8.54 7.75 6.63
N VAL A 115 -7.97 8.49 5.68
CA VAL A 115 -8.73 9.24 4.66
C VAL A 115 -9.47 8.29 3.72
N VAL A 116 -8.80 7.26 3.22
CA VAL A 116 -9.41 6.24 2.35
C VAL A 116 -10.53 5.50 3.07
N ALA A 117 -10.34 5.16 4.35
CA ALA A 117 -11.39 4.55 5.15
C ALA A 117 -12.61 5.48 5.28
N ALA A 118 -12.42 6.75 5.64
CA ALA A 118 -13.52 7.71 5.74
C ALA A 118 -14.26 7.89 4.40
N VAL A 119 -13.52 7.94 3.29
CA VAL A 119 -14.08 8.06 1.92
C VAL A 119 -14.90 6.83 1.54
N ALA A 120 -14.40 5.62 1.82
CA ALA A 120 -15.12 4.39 1.48
C ALA A 120 -16.44 4.27 2.26
N VAL A 121 -16.46 4.65 3.54
CA VAL A 121 -17.71 4.74 4.31
C VAL A 121 -18.65 5.81 3.73
N ALA A 122 -18.13 6.97 3.33
CA ALA A 122 -18.92 8.03 2.71
C ALA A 122 -19.52 7.65 1.35
N LEU A 123 -18.84 6.81 0.58
CA LEU A 123 -19.33 6.25 -0.69
C LEU A 123 -20.28 5.07 -0.51
N LYS A 124 -20.65 4.72 0.73
CA LYS A 124 -21.50 3.57 1.08
C LYS A 124 -20.92 2.22 0.63
N VAL A 125 -19.59 2.10 0.63
CA VAL A 125 -18.88 0.85 0.38
C VAL A 125 -17.87 0.52 1.51
N PRO A 126 -18.32 0.48 2.78
CA PRO A 126 -17.43 0.27 3.92
C PRO A 126 -16.73 -1.10 3.93
N TYR A 127 -17.29 -2.16 3.35
CA TYR A 127 -16.69 -3.52 3.39
C TYR A 127 -15.43 -3.67 2.53
N VAL A 128 -15.21 -2.76 1.58
CA VAL A 128 -13.98 -2.73 0.78
C VAL A 128 -12.76 -2.54 1.68
N ILE A 129 -12.89 -1.75 2.75
CA ILE A 129 -11.79 -1.40 3.64
C ILE A 129 -11.22 -2.62 4.37
N PRO A 130 -12.00 -3.42 5.14
CA PRO A 130 -11.47 -4.58 5.83
C PRO A 130 -10.94 -5.65 4.88
N VAL A 131 -11.49 -5.79 3.67
CA VAL A 131 -10.97 -6.71 2.66
C VAL A 131 -9.63 -6.24 2.11
N VAL A 132 -9.54 -5.01 1.59
CA VAL A 132 -8.28 -4.51 1.01
C VAL A 132 -7.19 -4.37 2.08
N PHE A 133 -7.51 -3.85 3.26
CA PHE A 133 -6.53 -3.68 4.34
C PHE A 133 -6.16 -5.03 4.97
N GLY A 134 -7.07 -5.98 5.07
CA GLY A 134 -6.77 -7.34 5.53
C GLY A 134 -5.91 -8.12 4.53
N LEU A 135 -6.13 -7.90 3.23
CA LEU A 135 -5.38 -8.55 2.15
C LEU A 135 -3.97 -7.98 1.93
N LEU A 136 -3.82 -6.66 2.00
CA LEU A 136 -2.55 -5.99 1.67
C LEU A 136 -1.76 -5.55 2.91
N GLY A 137 -2.45 -5.41 4.05
CA GLY A 137 -1.91 -4.74 5.22
C GLY A 137 -1.45 -5.65 6.35
N ALA A 138 -0.96 -5.00 7.39
CA ALA A 138 -0.74 -5.58 8.70
C ALA A 138 -1.96 -5.33 9.60
N PRO A 139 -2.12 -6.08 10.72
CA PRO A 139 -3.22 -5.85 11.66
C PRO A 139 -3.28 -4.42 12.22
N SER A 140 -2.15 -3.70 12.24
CA SER A 140 -2.08 -2.29 12.65
C SER A 140 -2.96 -1.36 11.80
N PHE A 141 -3.29 -1.73 10.55
CA PHE A 141 -4.17 -0.94 9.69
C PHE A 141 -5.61 -0.89 10.21
N ALA A 142 -6.00 -1.80 11.11
CA ALA A 142 -7.28 -1.77 11.78
C ALA A 142 -7.50 -0.42 12.50
N VAL A 143 -6.44 0.12 13.13
CA VAL A 143 -6.51 1.41 13.82
C VAL A 143 -6.92 2.51 12.85
N SER A 144 -6.27 2.57 11.67
CA SER A 144 -6.59 3.60 10.67
C SER A 144 -8.01 3.47 10.11
N MET A 145 -8.49 2.24 9.91
CA MET A 145 -9.86 1.96 9.48
C MET A 145 -10.89 2.41 10.51
N MET A 146 -10.69 2.09 11.79
CA MET A 146 -11.59 2.50 12.88
C MET A 146 -11.64 4.03 12.98
N LEU A 147 -10.47 4.69 12.96
CA LEU A 147 -10.39 6.15 13.00
C LEU A 147 -11.11 6.78 11.80
N GLY A 148 -10.92 6.29 10.58
CA GLY A 148 -11.61 6.82 9.39
C GLY A 148 -13.14 6.67 9.48
N THR A 149 -13.61 5.55 10.02
CA THR A 149 -15.04 5.30 10.24
C THR A 149 -15.63 6.27 11.26
N ILE A 150 -14.93 6.50 12.38
CA ILE A 150 -15.34 7.47 13.41
C ILE A 150 -15.41 8.89 12.84
N VAL A 151 -14.44 9.30 12.02
CA VAL A 151 -14.45 10.63 11.38
C VAL A 151 -15.70 10.81 10.52
N TYR A 152 -16.05 9.83 9.68
CA TYR A 152 -17.24 9.91 8.84
C TYR A 152 -18.51 10.10 9.68
N TYR A 153 -18.72 9.25 10.68
CA TYR A 153 -19.93 9.30 11.53
C TYR A 153 -20.00 10.57 12.37
N MET A 154 -18.86 11.09 12.83
CA MET A 154 -18.78 12.39 13.49
C MET A 154 -19.29 13.50 12.56
N LEU A 155 -18.78 13.56 11.32
CA LEU A 155 -19.19 14.59 10.35
C LEU A 155 -20.65 14.45 9.95
N HIS A 156 -21.14 13.22 9.80
CA HIS A 156 -22.55 12.95 9.57
C HIS A 156 -23.43 13.46 10.73
N THR A 157 -23.00 13.24 11.97
CA THR A 157 -23.71 13.71 13.18
C THR A 157 -23.72 15.24 13.25
N VAL A 158 -22.60 15.90 12.95
CA VAL A 158 -22.54 17.37 12.86
C VAL A 158 -23.57 17.88 11.86
N LYS A 159 -23.65 17.28 10.67
CA LYS A 159 -24.57 17.71 9.61
C LYS A 159 -26.03 17.64 10.08
N LEU A 160 -26.41 16.57 10.76
CA LEU A 160 -27.76 16.38 11.29
C LEU A 160 -28.12 17.38 12.39
N THR A 161 -27.14 17.76 13.21
CA THR A 161 -27.34 18.62 14.39
C THR A 161 -26.97 20.08 14.12
N ALA A 162 -26.62 20.44 12.88
CA ALA A 162 -26.15 21.77 12.51
C ALA A 162 -27.16 22.88 12.86
N SER A 163 -28.47 22.62 12.71
CA SER A 163 -29.52 23.59 13.04
C SER A 163 -29.60 23.90 14.54
N ALA A 164 -29.15 22.99 15.41
CA ALA A 164 -29.18 23.19 16.86
C ALA A 164 -28.11 24.19 17.36
N PHE A 165 -27.10 24.50 16.54
CA PHE A 165 -25.99 25.37 16.90
C PHE A 165 -26.16 26.82 16.44
N GLN A 166 -27.30 27.15 15.82
CA GLN A 166 -27.59 28.49 15.31
C GLN A 166 -28.29 29.41 16.33
N SER A 167 -28.60 28.93 17.54
CA SER A 167 -29.28 29.72 18.57
C SER A 167 -28.28 30.46 19.49
N GLY A 168 -28.58 31.71 19.83
CA GLY A 168 -27.61 32.69 20.34
C GLY A 168 -27.36 32.70 21.85
N GLY A 169 -28.03 31.85 22.64
CA GLY A 169 -27.86 31.83 24.09
C GLY A 169 -26.65 31.00 24.55
N VAL A 170 -25.84 31.50 25.49
CA VAL A 170 -24.71 30.74 26.09
C VAL A 170 -25.17 29.41 26.69
N LYS A 171 -26.35 29.38 27.32
CA LYS A 171 -26.94 28.16 27.90
C LYS A 171 -27.33 27.14 26.82
N GLU A 172 -27.95 27.60 25.74
CA GLU A 172 -28.37 26.75 24.62
C GLU A 172 -27.16 26.16 23.89
N LEU A 173 -26.08 26.95 23.77
CA LEU A 173 -24.80 26.51 23.23
C LEU A 173 -24.14 25.43 24.12
N LEU A 174 -24.18 25.58 25.45
CA LEU A 174 -23.69 24.57 26.39
C LEU A 174 -24.51 23.27 26.30
N ASP A 175 -25.84 23.38 26.26
CA ASP A 175 -26.72 22.23 26.08
C ASP A 175 -26.48 21.55 24.73
N GLY A 176 -26.27 22.32 23.66
CA GLY A 176 -25.93 21.84 22.33
C GLY A 176 -24.62 21.04 22.30
N ILE A 177 -23.58 21.49 23.02
CA ILE A 177 -22.32 20.74 23.16
C ILE A 177 -22.55 19.41 23.88
N MET A 178 -23.32 19.39 24.96
CA MET A 178 -23.63 18.15 25.68
C MET A 178 -24.40 17.16 24.80
N VAL A 179 -25.41 17.64 24.07
CA VAL A 179 -26.21 16.82 23.15
C VAL A 179 -25.33 16.24 22.06
N PHE A 180 -24.49 17.05 21.41
CA PHE A 180 -23.62 16.59 20.35
C PHE A 180 -22.54 15.61 20.83
N THR A 181 -21.94 15.88 22.00
CA THR A 181 -20.98 14.94 22.62
C THR A 181 -21.64 13.59 22.89
N LYS A 182 -22.86 13.60 23.45
CA LYS A 182 -23.65 12.38 23.64
C LYS A 182 -23.99 11.70 22.32
N GLN A 183 -24.37 12.46 21.29
CA GLN A 183 -24.72 11.90 19.98
C GLN A 183 -23.52 11.24 19.31
N ILE A 184 -22.31 11.78 19.40
CA ILE A 184 -21.10 11.11 18.87
C ILE A 184 -20.78 9.86 19.68
N LEU A 185 -20.68 9.99 21.01
CA LEU A 185 -20.21 8.90 21.87
C LEU A 185 -21.21 7.75 21.98
N ALA A 186 -22.51 8.03 21.96
CA ALA A 186 -23.57 7.03 22.06
C ALA A 186 -24.16 6.65 20.68
N ASN A 187 -23.49 7.00 19.58
CA ASN A 187 -23.94 6.60 18.25
C ASN A 187 -23.81 5.07 18.09
N LYS A 188 -24.93 4.36 18.27
CA LYS A 188 -25.00 2.90 18.16
C LYS A 188 -24.58 2.41 16.78
N GLU A 189 -24.97 3.12 15.73
CA GLU A 189 -24.64 2.77 14.34
C GLU A 189 -23.13 2.84 14.10
N MET A 190 -22.49 3.91 14.55
CA MET A 190 -21.04 4.10 14.42
C MET A 190 -20.26 2.96 15.09
N TRP A 191 -20.55 2.66 16.36
CA TRP A 191 -19.84 1.62 17.10
C TRP A 191 -20.10 0.23 16.53
N MET A 192 -21.33 -0.05 16.08
CA MET A 192 -21.65 -1.29 15.38
C MET A 192 -20.80 -1.43 14.12
N MET A 193 -20.74 -0.41 13.26
CA MET A 193 -19.92 -0.45 12.04
C MET A 193 -18.44 -0.64 12.34
N VAL A 194 -17.90 0.05 13.35
CA VAL A 194 -16.50 -0.14 13.79
C VAL A 194 -16.22 -1.60 14.16
N VAL A 195 -17.12 -2.24 14.94
CA VAL A 195 -16.98 -3.65 15.34
C VAL A 195 -17.11 -4.59 14.13
N VAL A 196 -18.09 -4.37 13.25
CA VAL A 196 -18.28 -5.17 12.03
C VAL A 196 -17.02 -5.15 11.17
N LEU A 197 -16.48 -3.96 10.89
CA LEU A 197 -15.29 -3.81 10.05
C LEU A 197 -14.06 -4.42 10.71
N LEU A 198 -13.89 -4.27 12.03
CA LEU A 198 -12.79 -4.88 12.77
C LEU A 198 -12.83 -6.42 12.69
N LEU A 199 -13.99 -7.02 12.93
CA LEU A 199 -14.15 -8.48 12.88
C LEU A 199 -13.97 -9.00 11.44
N ALA A 200 -14.53 -8.32 10.45
CA ALA A 200 -14.34 -8.68 9.04
C ALA A 200 -12.85 -8.63 8.65
N MET A 201 -12.12 -7.59 9.06
CA MET A 201 -10.68 -7.48 8.80
C MET A 201 -9.90 -8.62 9.45
N MET A 202 -10.25 -8.99 10.68
CA MET A 202 -9.61 -10.10 11.39
C MET A 202 -9.83 -11.42 10.64
N VAL A 203 -11.03 -11.66 10.12
CA VAL A 203 -11.35 -12.83 9.29
C VAL A 203 -10.53 -12.83 8.00
N VAL A 204 -10.50 -11.71 7.27
CA VAL A 204 -9.73 -11.59 6.02
C VAL A 204 -8.25 -11.87 6.27
N TYR A 205 -7.65 -11.20 7.26
CA TYR A 205 -6.24 -11.38 7.61
C TYR A 205 -5.96 -12.81 8.10
N GLY A 206 -6.88 -13.37 8.89
CA GLY A 206 -6.78 -14.72 9.41
C GLY A 206 -6.82 -15.78 8.31
N VAL A 207 -7.71 -15.64 7.32
CA VAL A 207 -7.80 -16.57 6.17
C VAL A 207 -6.61 -16.38 5.22
N ARG A 208 -6.18 -15.13 4.98
CA ARG A 208 -5.03 -14.80 4.12
C ARG A 208 -3.74 -15.49 4.58
N THR A 209 -3.54 -15.62 5.89
CA THR A 209 -2.32 -16.19 6.48
C THR A 209 -2.36 -17.71 6.57
N ARG A 210 -3.45 -18.38 6.17
CA ARG A 210 -3.50 -19.85 6.11
C ARG A 210 -2.92 -20.37 4.80
N GLY A 211 -2.28 -21.54 4.86
CA GLY A 211 -1.74 -22.28 3.71
C GLY A 211 -2.79 -22.92 2.79
N ILE A 212 -3.98 -22.32 2.66
CA ILE A 212 -5.06 -22.82 1.81
C ILE A 212 -4.78 -22.40 0.36
N SER A 213 -5.10 -23.25 -0.62
CA SER A 213 -5.05 -22.83 -2.03
C SER A 213 -6.08 -21.73 -2.29
N HIS A 214 -5.71 -20.70 -3.06
CA HIS A 214 -6.56 -19.52 -3.29
C HIS A 214 -6.95 -18.78 -2.00
N ALA A 215 -6.03 -18.67 -1.02
CA ALA A 215 -6.26 -18.01 0.26
C ALA A 215 -6.76 -16.56 0.12
N TRP A 216 -6.26 -15.80 -0.86
CA TRP A 216 -6.68 -14.40 -1.06
C TRP A 216 -8.10 -14.28 -1.61
N LYS A 217 -8.46 -15.12 -2.59
CA LYS A 217 -9.84 -15.20 -3.09
C LYS A 217 -10.82 -15.58 -1.99
N THR A 218 -10.49 -16.63 -1.24
CA THR A 218 -11.35 -17.13 -0.15
C THR A 218 -11.45 -16.12 0.99
N ALA A 219 -10.36 -15.44 1.35
CA ALA A 219 -10.37 -14.34 2.32
C ALA A 219 -11.27 -13.18 1.89
N SER A 220 -11.22 -12.79 0.60
CA SER A 220 -12.07 -11.72 0.05
C SER A 220 -13.55 -12.04 0.19
N VAL A 221 -13.97 -13.24 -0.23
CA VAL A 221 -15.36 -13.69 -0.18
C VAL A 221 -15.82 -13.88 1.28
N ALA A 222 -15.02 -14.56 2.10
CA ALA A 222 -15.35 -14.80 3.50
C ALA A 222 -15.50 -13.50 4.29
N GLY A 223 -14.57 -12.54 4.11
CA GLY A 223 -14.63 -11.23 4.75
C GLY A 223 -15.89 -10.44 4.38
N ALA A 224 -16.24 -10.42 3.10
CA ALA A 224 -17.42 -9.71 2.62
C ALA A 224 -18.72 -10.31 3.19
N ILE A 225 -18.85 -11.64 3.18
CA ILE A 225 -20.02 -12.34 3.74
C ILE A 225 -20.13 -12.09 5.24
N VAL A 226 -19.03 -12.23 5.99
CA VAL A 226 -19.03 -12.01 7.44
C VAL A 226 -19.40 -10.56 7.76
N ALA A 227 -18.87 -9.57 7.02
CA ALA A 227 -19.23 -8.17 7.22
C ALA A 227 -20.74 -7.94 7.03
N ALA A 228 -21.32 -8.48 5.96
CA ALA A 228 -22.76 -8.35 5.68
C ALA A 228 -23.62 -9.03 6.76
N VAL A 229 -23.29 -10.25 7.15
CA VAL A 229 -24.04 -11.00 8.18
C VAL A 229 -23.98 -10.27 9.52
N LEU A 230 -22.80 -9.81 9.92
CA LEU A 230 -22.63 -9.07 11.18
C LEU A 230 -23.35 -7.73 11.14
N GLN A 231 -23.35 -7.01 10.00
CA GLN A 231 -24.10 -5.77 9.89
C GLN A 231 -25.61 -5.99 9.94
N VAL A 232 -26.14 -6.97 9.22
CA VAL A 232 -27.59 -7.28 9.27
C VAL A 232 -27.99 -7.67 10.70
N SER A 233 -27.21 -8.55 11.33
CA SER A 233 -27.45 -8.97 12.73
C SER A 233 -27.35 -7.79 13.69
N GLY A 234 -26.36 -6.92 13.51
CA GLY A 234 -26.16 -5.69 14.29
C GLY A 234 -27.32 -4.71 14.14
N CYS A 235 -27.81 -4.50 12.93
CA CYS A 235 -28.95 -3.64 12.66
C CYS A 235 -30.24 -4.17 13.30
N MET A 236 -30.48 -5.49 13.24
CA MET A 236 -31.64 -6.12 13.88
C MET A 236 -31.59 -6.05 15.42
N THR A 237 -30.40 -6.24 16.01
CA THR A 237 -30.24 -6.23 17.49
C THR A 237 -30.27 -4.83 18.09
N LEU A 238 -29.78 -3.83 17.35
CA LEU A 238 -29.70 -2.45 17.82
C LEU A 238 -30.87 -1.57 17.36
N ASP A 239 -31.84 -2.16 16.65
CA ASP A 239 -33.00 -1.49 16.04
C ASP A 239 -32.59 -0.30 15.16
N VAL A 240 -31.58 -0.51 14.31
CA VAL A 240 -31.06 0.49 13.38
C VAL A 240 -31.59 0.20 11.98
N SER A 241 -32.21 1.20 11.35
CA SER A 241 -32.71 1.07 9.98
C SER A 241 -31.56 0.82 8.99
N PHE A 242 -31.72 -0.15 8.11
CA PHE A 242 -30.77 -0.41 7.04
C PHE A 242 -31.45 -0.58 5.69
N GLN A 243 -30.71 -0.24 4.63
CA GLN A 243 -31.16 -0.41 3.25
C GLN A 243 -30.44 -1.61 2.65
N ALA A 244 -31.18 -2.69 2.42
CA ALA A 244 -30.63 -3.94 1.88
C ALA A 244 -29.95 -3.75 0.51
N SER A 245 -30.42 -2.80 -0.31
CA SER A 245 -29.81 -2.48 -1.61
C SER A 245 -28.35 -2.02 -1.51
N PHE A 246 -28.03 -1.19 -0.50
CA PHE A 246 -26.65 -0.72 -0.30
C PHE A 246 -25.75 -1.85 0.22
N ILE A 247 -26.25 -2.74 1.08
CA ILE A 247 -25.49 -3.90 1.57
C ILE A 247 -25.14 -4.84 0.40
N LEU A 248 -26.11 -5.12 -0.48
CA LEU A 248 -25.87 -5.97 -1.65
C LEU A 248 -24.87 -5.35 -2.63
N LEU A 249 -24.97 -4.04 -2.87
CA LEU A 249 -24.03 -3.33 -3.73
C LEU A 249 -22.61 -3.35 -3.14
N ASP A 250 -22.47 -3.06 -1.84
CA ASP A 250 -21.18 -3.08 -1.14
C ASP A 250 -20.54 -4.48 -1.18
N LEU A 251 -21.33 -5.54 -1.01
CA LEU A 251 -20.86 -6.92 -1.11
C LEU A 251 -20.21 -7.20 -2.48
N VAL A 252 -20.90 -6.82 -3.56
CA VAL A 252 -20.40 -7.03 -4.94
C VAL A 252 -19.13 -6.21 -5.19
N VAL A 253 -19.13 -4.94 -4.82
CA VAL A 253 -17.97 -4.05 -4.98
C VAL A 253 -16.77 -4.55 -4.18
N THR A 254 -17.00 -5.07 -2.98
CA THR A 254 -15.96 -5.59 -2.09
C THR A 254 -15.31 -6.85 -2.62
N VAL A 255 -16.11 -7.81 -3.11
CA VAL A 255 -15.56 -9.03 -3.72
C VAL A 255 -14.78 -8.67 -5.00
N ALA A 256 -15.31 -7.77 -5.83
CA ALA A 256 -14.60 -7.29 -7.01
C ALA A 256 -13.27 -6.61 -6.65
N ALA A 257 -13.24 -5.75 -5.63
CA ALA A 257 -12.03 -5.10 -5.16
C ALA A 257 -10.98 -6.10 -4.63
N GLY A 258 -11.42 -7.13 -3.90
CA GLY A 258 -10.56 -8.22 -3.44
C GLY A 258 -9.95 -9.03 -4.59
N LEU A 259 -10.74 -9.36 -5.61
CA LEU A 259 -10.25 -10.05 -6.81
C LEU A 259 -9.28 -9.20 -7.63
N ILE A 260 -9.54 -7.89 -7.74
CA ILE A 260 -8.60 -6.95 -8.37
C ILE A 260 -7.29 -6.91 -7.57
N ALA A 261 -7.36 -6.83 -6.24
CA ALA A 261 -6.18 -6.86 -5.38
C ALA A 261 -5.39 -8.17 -5.53
N GLU A 262 -6.07 -9.32 -5.56
CA GLU A 262 -5.44 -10.61 -5.85
C GLU A 262 -4.75 -10.61 -7.22
N PHE A 263 -5.43 -10.17 -8.28
CA PHE A 263 -4.87 -10.16 -9.62
C PHE A 263 -3.59 -9.31 -9.74
N PHE A 264 -3.57 -8.11 -9.15
CA PHE A 264 -2.40 -7.23 -9.20
C PHE A 264 -1.26 -7.68 -8.26
N PHE A 265 -1.57 -8.02 -7.01
CA PHE A 265 -0.53 -8.29 -6.01
C PHE A 265 -0.14 -9.77 -5.89
N LEU A 266 -1.03 -10.70 -6.25
CA LEU A 266 -0.84 -12.15 -6.11
C LEU A 266 -1.32 -12.91 -7.37
N SER A 267 -0.54 -12.86 -8.44
CA SER A 267 -0.80 -13.63 -9.67
C SER A 267 -0.03 -14.95 -9.67
N VAL A 268 -0.63 -16.00 -9.10
CA VAL A 268 -0.01 -17.31 -8.90
C VAL A 268 -0.83 -18.42 -9.60
N ASP A 269 -0.17 -19.39 -10.24
CA ASP A 269 -0.79 -20.53 -10.92
C ASP A 269 -0.92 -21.72 -9.97
N TYR A 270 -2.09 -21.87 -9.33
CA TYR A 270 -2.37 -23.00 -8.43
C TYR A 270 -2.49 -24.35 -9.15
N SER A 271 -2.56 -24.39 -10.49
CA SER A 271 -2.69 -25.65 -11.25
C SER A 271 -1.37 -26.39 -11.37
N ARG A 272 -0.24 -25.65 -11.31
CA ARG A 272 1.13 -26.19 -11.38
C ARG A 272 1.79 -26.20 -10.00
N THR A 273 1.04 -26.55 -8.96
CA THR A 273 1.63 -26.71 -7.62
C THR A 273 2.48 -27.97 -7.55
N GLU A 274 3.73 -27.80 -7.13
CA GLU A 274 4.66 -28.90 -6.86
C GLU A 274 4.90 -29.00 -5.35
N THR A 275 4.95 -30.23 -4.84
CA THR A 275 5.28 -30.49 -3.42
C THR A 275 6.63 -31.19 -3.37
N LEU A 276 7.61 -30.53 -2.78
CA LEU A 276 8.96 -31.05 -2.59
C LEU A 276 9.10 -31.54 -1.15
N GLN A 277 9.81 -32.65 -0.99
CA GLN A 277 10.17 -33.20 0.30
C GLN A 277 11.67 -33.06 0.46
N PHE A 278 12.08 -32.44 1.56
CA PHE A 278 13.49 -32.37 1.95
C PHE A 278 13.63 -33.12 3.26
N GLU A 279 14.66 -33.93 3.37
CA GLU A 279 15.05 -34.62 4.60
C GLU A 279 16.45 -34.15 4.95
N ASP A 280 16.62 -33.80 6.22
CA ASP A 280 17.91 -33.56 6.87
C ASP A 280 17.99 -34.50 8.08
N ASP A 281 19.16 -34.60 8.71
CA ASP A 281 19.46 -35.53 9.81
C ASP A 281 18.46 -35.44 10.98
N GLU A 282 17.81 -34.28 11.15
CA GLU A 282 16.90 -34.01 12.27
C GLU A 282 15.45 -33.69 11.83
N TYR A 283 15.18 -33.37 10.56
CA TYR A 283 13.85 -32.89 10.11
C TYR A 283 13.44 -33.34 8.71
N TYR A 284 12.14 -33.62 8.55
CA TYR A 284 11.45 -33.72 7.25
C TYR A 284 10.68 -32.43 6.96
N TYR A 285 11.00 -31.76 5.85
CA TYR A 285 10.31 -30.56 5.37
C TYR A 285 9.39 -30.90 4.19
N TYR A 286 8.13 -30.49 4.30
CA TYR A 286 7.16 -30.53 3.20
C TYR A 286 6.97 -29.12 2.66
N VAL A 287 7.56 -28.83 1.50
CA VAL A 287 7.51 -27.50 0.87
C VAL A 287 6.53 -27.55 -0.30
N LYS A 288 5.59 -26.59 -0.31
CA LYS A 288 4.67 -26.40 -1.44
C LYS A 288 5.13 -25.22 -2.29
N ALA A 289 5.63 -25.50 -3.49
CA ALA A 289 5.99 -24.49 -4.48
C ALA A 289 4.76 -24.16 -5.33
N VAL A 290 4.43 -22.88 -5.44
CA VAL A 290 3.36 -22.40 -6.31
C VAL A 290 3.96 -21.39 -7.31
N PRO A 291 4.03 -21.72 -8.61
CA PRO A 291 4.70 -20.88 -9.58
C PRO A 291 3.91 -19.59 -9.84
N LYS A 292 4.63 -18.48 -10.02
CA LYS A 292 4.02 -17.21 -10.45
C LYS A 292 3.60 -17.31 -11.91
N VAL A 293 2.47 -16.70 -12.26
CA VAL A 293 2.02 -16.70 -13.66
C VAL A 293 2.88 -15.72 -14.48
N GLY A 294 3.85 -16.23 -15.22
CA GLY A 294 4.66 -15.46 -16.17
C GLY A 294 4.15 -15.60 -17.60
N VAL A 295 4.18 -14.52 -18.38
CA VAL A 295 3.95 -14.58 -19.83
C VAL A 295 5.28 -14.36 -20.52
N THR A 296 5.69 -15.30 -21.37
CA THR A 296 6.78 -15.09 -22.31
C THR A 296 6.34 -14.02 -23.32
N LEU A 297 7.09 -12.91 -23.40
CA LEU A 297 6.79 -11.83 -24.35
C LEU A 297 6.76 -12.41 -25.77
N PRO A 298 5.78 -12.05 -26.61
CA PRO A 298 5.74 -12.51 -27.99
C PRO A 298 6.99 -12.02 -28.72
N GLU A 299 7.73 -12.95 -29.33
CA GLU A 299 8.96 -12.68 -30.08
C GLU A 299 8.70 -11.62 -31.15
N LYS A 300 9.40 -10.49 -31.05
CA LYS A 300 9.34 -9.43 -32.04
C LYS A 300 10.08 -9.90 -33.29
N HIS A 301 9.37 -10.52 -34.23
CA HIS A 301 9.91 -10.80 -35.55
C HIS A 301 10.20 -9.49 -36.29
N VAL A 302 11.45 -9.03 -36.20
CA VAL A 302 11.97 -7.95 -37.04
C VAL A 302 12.22 -8.54 -38.42
N LYS A 303 11.33 -8.26 -39.38
CA LYS A 303 11.59 -8.54 -40.79
C LYS A 303 12.59 -7.50 -41.30
N HIS A 304 13.84 -7.91 -41.50
CA HIS A 304 14.79 -7.14 -42.30
C HIS A 304 14.35 -7.24 -43.77
N ILE A 305 13.96 -6.10 -44.35
CA ILE A 305 13.73 -5.97 -45.79
C ILE A 305 15.09 -5.60 -46.39
N THR A 306 15.80 -6.58 -46.93
CA THR A 306 16.97 -6.33 -47.78
C THR A 306 16.44 -6.07 -49.19
N GLU A 307 16.83 -4.95 -49.80
CA GLU A 307 16.45 -4.59 -51.18
C GLU A 307 17.08 -5.58 -52.20
N PRO A 308 16.38 -5.95 -53.29
CA PRO A 308 16.93 -6.86 -54.30
C PRO A 308 17.95 -6.12 -55.16
N HIS A 309 19.20 -6.59 -55.18
CA HIS A 309 20.21 -6.17 -56.14
C HIS A 309 20.00 -6.97 -57.44
N GLU A 310 19.79 -6.27 -58.57
CA GLU A 310 19.65 -6.86 -59.90
C GLU A 310 20.94 -7.56 -60.35
N GLU A 311 20.81 -8.79 -60.85
CA GLU A 311 21.89 -9.55 -61.47
C GLU A 311 22.09 -9.16 -62.94
N GLN A 312 23.35 -8.93 -63.35
CA GLN A 312 23.82 -9.09 -64.73
C GLN A 312 25.23 -9.73 -64.78
N PRO A 313 25.60 -10.46 -65.85
CA PRO A 313 26.35 -11.70 -65.74
C PRO A 313 27.81 -11.71 -66.24
N LYS A 314 28.63 -12.46 -65.50
CA LYS A 314 29.80 -13.31 -65.86
C LYS A 314 30.90 -12.77 -66.79
N GLU A 315 32.13 -12.76 -66.27
CA GLU A 315 33.32 -13.31 -66.97
C GLU A 315 34.22 -14.09 -65.99
N ALA A 316 34.74 -15.23 -66.46
CA ALA A 316 35.49 -16.22 -65.71
C ALA A 316 36.99 -16.17 -66.05
N LYS A 317 37.89 -16.24 -65.05
CA LYS A 317 39.25 -16.82 -65.17
C LYS A 317 39.70 -17.46 -63.85
N ALA A 318 40.48 -18.53 -64.00
CA ALA A 318 40.71 -19.63 -63.07
C ALA A 318 41.98 -19.51 -62.19
N ALA A 319 42.11 -20.51 -61.28
CA ALA A 319 43.22 -20.91 -60.40
C ALA A 319 43.09 -20.35 -58.95
N VAL A 320 43.16 -21.11 -57.85
CA VAL A 320 43.81 -22.39 -57.51
C VAL A 320 43.02 -23.14 -56.42
N ASN A 321 43.15 -24.46 -56.49
CA ASN A 321 42.64 -25.56 -55.66
C ASN A 321 42.88 -25.44 -54.13
N LEU A 322 41.82 -25.58 -53.32
CA LEU A 322 41.85 -26.06 -51.93
C LEU A 322 40.47 -26.69 -51.60
N LYS A 323 40.45 -28.02 -51.49
CA LYS A 323 39.27 -28.84 -51.15
C LYS A 323 39.03 -28.81 -49.63
N PRO A 324 37.77 -28.75 -49.17
CA PRO A 324 37.36 -29.71 -48.15
C PRO A 324 36.09 -30.49 -48.55
N GLU A 325 36.17 -31.81 -48.35
CA GLU A 325 35.05 -32.75 -48.26
C GLU A 325 34.23 -32.52 -46.97
N PRO A 326 32.99 -33.04 -46.89
CA PRO A 326 32.03 -32.66 -45.85
C PRO A 326 32.38 -33.30 -44.51
N MET A 327 32.42 -32.50 -43.44
CA MET A 327 32.37 -33.02 -42.08
C MET A 327 30.93 -33.08 -41.60
N VAL A 328 30.52 -34.32 -41.31
CA VAL A 328 29.42 -34.73 -40.45
C VAL A 328 29.30 -33.79 -39.24
N GLN A 329 28.14 -33.17 -39.03
CA GLN A 329 27.82 -32.57 -37.74
C GLN A 329 26.89 -33.51 -37.00
N GLU A 330 27.54 -34.27 -36.12
CA GLU A 330 26.98 -35.19 -35.17
C GLU A 330 26.08 -34.44 -34.18
N THR A 331 24.89 -34.98 -33.96
CA THR A 331 23.96 -34.57 -32.92
C THR A 331 24.61 -34.83 -31.56
N VAL A 332 25.10 -33.79 -30.90
CA VAL A 332 25.51 -33.89 -29.48
C VAL A 332 24.29 -33.53 -28.62
N ALA A 333 23.74 -34.55 -27.98
CA ALA A 333 22.83 -34.39 -26.85
C ALA A 333 23.57 -33.68 -25.72
N ILE A 334 23.02 -32.58 -25.21
CA ILE A 334 23.55 -31.87 -24.04
C ILE A 334 23.05 -32.60 -22.79
N ASP A 335 23.92 -33.43 -22.22
CA ASP A 335 23.75 -34.00 -20.88
C ASP A 335 23.90 -32.88 -19.84
N THR A 336 22.79 -32.56 -19.17
CA THR A 336 22.66 -31.48 -18.20
C THR A 336 22.89 -32.04 -16.79
N SER A 337 24.10 -32.50 -16.50
CA SER A 337 24.42 -33.07 -15.19
C SER A 337 25.76 -32.64 -14.59
N GLN A 338 26.53 -31.76 -15.24
CA GLN A 338 27.89 -31.39 -14.76
C GLN A 338 28.23 -29.89 -14.79
N ILE A 339 27.25 -28.99 -14.98
CA ILE A 339 27.51 -27.52 -15.00
C ILE A 339 27.08 -26.81 -13.70
N GLN A 340 26.43 -27.48 -12.74
CA GLN A 340 25.81 -26.77 -11.60
C GLN A 340 26.59 -26.81 -10.27
N GLU A 341 27.68 -27.56 -10.12
CA GLU A 341 28.43 -27.61 -8.84
C GLU A 341 29.61 -26.61 -8.79
N ALA A 342 30.44 -26.56 -9.85
CA ALA A 342 31.62 -25.69 -9.87
C ALA A 342 31.27 -24.18 -9.93
N ASP A 343 30.17 -23.82 -10.61
CA ASP A 343 29.69 -22.43 -10.66
C ASP A 343 28.92 -22.04 -9.39
N LEU A 344 28.38 -23.00 -8.63
CA LEU A 344 27.68 -22.72 -7.38
C LEU A 344 28.68 -22.56 -6.22
N GLU A 345 29.69 -23.42 -6.12
CA GLU A 345 30.78 -23.27 -5.13
C GLU A 345 31.52 -21.95 -5.31
N LYS A 346 31.86 -21.57 -6.55
CA LYS A 346 32.54 -20.30 -6.82
C LYS A 346 31.71 -19.08 -6.42
N ASN A 347 30.39 -19.13 -6.62
CA ASN A 347 29.48 -18.07 -6.20
C ASN A 347 29.29 -18.05 -4.67
N VAL A 348 29.34 -19.21 -4.00
CA VAL A 348 29.27 -19.31 -2.52
C VAL A 348 30.56 -18.79 -1.88
N ASP A 349 31.72 -19.10 -2.44
CA ASP A 349 33.01 -18.58 -1.97
C ASP A 349 33.10 -17.07 -2.13
N GLU A 350 32.61 -16.52 -3.24
CA GLU A 350 32.55 -15.06 -3.46
C GLU A 350 31.55 -14.37 -2.50
N LEU A 351 30.46 -15.06 -2.15
CA LEU A 351 29.50 -14.61 -1.14
C LEU A 351 30.07 -14.66 0.29
N LEU A 352 30.84 -15.69 0.62
CA LEU A 352 31.51 -15.82 1.92
C LEU A 352 32.65 -14.80 2.07
N LEU A 353 33.38 -14.53 0.99
CA LEU A 353 34.41 -13.50 0.97
C LEU A 353 33.81 -12.09 1.09
N THR A 354 32.67 -11.83 0.44
CA THR A 354 31.98 -10.54 0.59
C THR A 354 31.32 -10.39 1.95
N GLN A 355 30.86 -11.48 2.58
CA GLN A 355 30.42 -11.45 3.97
C GLN A 355 31.57 -11.22 4.95
N SER A 356 32.70 -11.92 4.82
CA SER A 356 33.85 -11.73 5.70
C SER A 356 34.42 -10.32 5.58
N LEU A 357 34.48 -9.77 4.36
CA LEU A 357 34.92 -8.39 4.14
C LEU A 357 33.94 -7.37 4.73
N ASN A 358 32.62 -7.63 4.66
CA ASN A 358 31.63 -6.78 5.32
C ASN A 358 31.68 -6.89 6.84
N GLU A 359 32.05 -8.06 7.38
CA GLU A 359 32.19 -8.29 8.81
C GLU A 359 33.45 -7.63 9.36
N GLU A 360 34.58 -7.69 8.64
CA GLU A 360 35.78 -6.90 8.92
C GLU A 360 35.53 -5.38 8.81
N LEU A 361 34.78 -4.93 7.80
CA LEU A 361 34.39 -3.52 7.68
C LEU A 361 33.49 -3.07 8.84
N ARG A 362 32.63 -3.95 9.34
CA ARG A 362 31.80 -3.69 10.53
C ARG A 362 32.61 -3.74 11.83
N GLN A 363 33.66 -4.54 11.89
CA GLN A 363 34.62 -4.54 13.01
C GLN A 363 35.44 -3.24 13.02
N ASN A 364 35.96 -2.80 11.87
CA ASN A 364 36.66 -1.53 11.72
C ASN A 364 35.76 -0.30 11.96
N GLN A 365 34.45 -0.41 11.77
CA GLN A 365 33.49 0.66 12.11
C GLN A 365 33.06 0.66 13.59
N ASN A 366 33.31 -0.42 14.33
CA ASN A 366 32.92 -0.59 15.72
C ASN A 366 34.10 -0.68 16.70
N GLU A 367 35.34 -0.51 16.24
CA GLU A 367 36.46 -0.21 17.14
C GLU A 367 36.25 1.18 17.74
N PRO A 368 36.15 1.30 19.07
CA PRO A 368 36.16 2.61 19.73
C PRO A 368 37.53 3.25 19.49
N GLU A 369 37.54 4.52 19.10
CA GLU A 369 38.74 5.35 18.95
C GLU A 369 39.61 5.29 20.23
N ASP A 370 40.57 4.37 20.28
CA ASP A 370 41.63 4.33 21.30
C ASP A 370 42.82 5.26 20.93
N ASP A 371 42.63 6.10 19.91
CA ASP A 371 43.56 7.17 19.50
C ASP A 371 43.51 8.41 20.42
N LEU A 372 42.61 8.43 21.42
CA LEU A 372 42.56 9.50 22.43
C LEU A 372 43.55 9.34 23.59
N SER A 373 44.32 8.24 23.62
CA SER A 373 45.36 8.01 24.65
C SER A 373 46.79 8.36 24.17
N LEU A 374 47.06 8.23 22.87
CA LEU A 374 48.35 8.61 22.26
C LEU A 374 48.46 10.11 21.97
N THR A 375 47.34 10.78 21.69
CA THR A 375 47.30 12.25 21.49
C THR A 375 47.47 13.03 22.79
N LYS A 376 47.11 12.45 23.95
CA LYS A 376 47.37 13.03 25.28
C LYS A 376 48.84 12.89 25.71
N SER A 377 49.52 11.82 25.30
CA SER A 377 50.95 11.63 25.59
C SER A 377 51.88 12.46 24.68
N LEU A 378 51.39 12.94 23.52
CA LEU A 378 52.16 13.79 22.59
C LEU A 378 51.91 15.29 22.81
N GLY A 379 50.79 15.68 23.44
CA GLY A 379 50.51 17.06 23.84
C GLY A 379 51.37 17.58 25.01
N ASP A 380 51.78 16.69 25.92
CA ASP A 380 52.67 17.03 27.05
C ASP A 380 54.16 17.10 26.67
N LEU A 381 54.51 16.72 25.43
CA LEU A 381 55.87 16.83 24.89
C LEU A 381 56.15 18.15 24.15
N TRP A 382 55.13 19.01 23.97
CA TRP A 382 55.25 20.30 23.27
C TRP A 382 54.98 21.54 24.13
N THR A 383 54.72 21.39 25.44
CA THR A 383 54.56 22.52 26.39
C THR A 383 55.74 22.73 27.34
N LYS A 384 56.84 21.97 27.18
CA LYS A 384 58.06 22.16 27.97
C LYS A 384 59.04 23.09 27.24
N LYS A 385 58.97 24.39 27.53
CA LYS A 385 60.07 25.35 27.24
C LYS A 385 61.36 24.84 27.89
N PRO A 386 62.48 24.71 27.14
CA PRO A 386 63.79 24.53 27.75
C PRO A 386 64.36 25.89 28.14
N GLY A 387 64.77 26.05 29.41
CA GLY A 387 65.51 27.23 29.88
C GLY A 387 65.30 27.56 31.36
N SER A 388 65.92 26.78 32.24
CA SER A 388 66.59 27.29 33.45
C SER A 388 67.74 28.22 33.02
N GLY A 389 68.15 29.25 33.72
CA GLY A 389 67.84 29.74 35.04
C GLY A 389 68.67 31.01 35.28
N GLU A 390 68.67 31.44 36.54
CA GLU A 390 69.37 32.61 37.13
C GLU A 390 68.76 34.00 36.88
#